data_AF-A0A7I4BTM6-F1
#
_entry.id   AF-A0A7I4BTM6-F1
#
_cell.length_a   1.000
_cell.length_b   1.000
_cell.length_c   1.000
_cell.angle_alpha   90.00
_cell.angle_beta   90.00
_cell.angle_gamma   90.00
#
_symmetry.space_group_name_H-M   'P 1'
#
loop_
_entity.id
_entity.type
_entity.pdbx_description
1 polymer ?
#
loop_
_entity_poly.entity_id
_entity_poly.type
_entity_poly.pdbx_seq_one_letter_code
_entity_poly.pdbx_strand_id
1 'polypeptide(L)'
;MAVQNLFSEAEVTIGPWIEKGFYYDFDMKLLFTQKHLRKIKTELLARIYHLYELLYTPHINKLGLWKTSEHYYFYKENIYYQMQIEEELYHNLPTN
;
A
#
# COMPACT_ATOMS: atom_id res chain seq x y z
N MET A 1 -3.25 9.63 6.67
CA MET A 1 -4.31 8.85 5.98
C MET A 1 -5.58 9.69 5.86
N ALA A 2 -6.50 9.40 4.93
CA ALA A 2 -7.75 10.18 4.77
C ALA A 2 -8.58 10.29 6.06
N VAL A 3 -8.71 9.17 6.78
CA VAL A 3 -9.42 9.12 8.07
C VAL A 3 -8.74 10.02 9.11
N GLN A 4 -7.43 9.89 9.31
CA GLN A 4 -6.65 10.72 10.24
C GLN A 4 -6.68 12.22 9.91
N ASN A 5 -6.90 12.59 8.64
CA ASN A 5 -7.04 13.99 8.25
C ASN A 5 -8.38 14.59 8.70
N LEU A 6 -9.43 13.77 8.76
CA LEU A 6 -10.77 14.16 9.21
C LEU A 6 -10.99 13.96 10.71
N PHE A 7 -10.26 13.01 11.30
CA PHE A 7 -10.35 12.58 12.70
C PHE A 7 -8.92 12.40 13.22
N SER A 8 -8.33 13.48 13.72
CA SER A 8 -6.91 13.50 14.13
C SER A 8 -6.59 12.54 15.28
N GLU A 9 -7.59 12.15 16.06
CA GLU A 9 -7.51 11.20 17.16
C GLU A 9 -7.57 9.74 16.72
N ALA A 10 -7.85 9.45 15.44
CA ALA A 10 -7.98 8.08 14.95
C ALA A 10 -6.61 7.41 14.81
N GLU A 11 -6.39 6.33 15.56
CA GLU A 11 -5.19 5.51 15.44
C GLU A 11 -5.47 4.29 14.58
N VAL A 12 -4.65 4.07 13.54
CA VAL A 12 -4.80 2.91 12.64
C VAL A 12 -4.28 1.68 13.38
N THR A 13 -5.05 0.61 13.40
CA THR A 13 -4.64 -0.65 14.02
C THR A 13 -4.30 -1.70 12.95
N ILE A 14 -5.32 -2.31 12.35
CA ILE A 14 -5.17 -3.34 11.32
C ILE A 14 -5.87 -2.95 10.02
N GLY A 15 -5.35 -3.42 8.89
CA GLY A 15 -5.95 -3.18 7.59
C GLY A 15 -5.74 -4.34 6.60
N PRO A 16 -6.27 -5.54 6.89
CA PRO A 16 -6.06 -6.67 6.01
C PRO A 16 -6.91 -6.55 4.74
N TRP A 17 -6.41 -7.19 3.68
CA TRP A 17 -7.22 -7.47 2.50
C TRP A 17 -8.15 -8.66 2.79
N ILE A 18 -9.26 -8.69 2.06
CA ILE A 18 -10.24 -9.78 2.05
C ILE A 18 -10.59 -10.10 0.60
N GLU A 19 -11.26 -11.23 0.36
CA GLU A 19 -11.59 -11.72 -1.00
C GLU A 19 -12.19 -10.65 -1.93
N LYS A 20 -13.01 -9.74 -1.38
CA LYS A 20 -13.74 -8.71 -2.15
C LYS A 20 -13.32 -7.28 -1.84
N GLY A 21 -12.16 -7.06 -1.22
CA GLY A 21 -11.68 -5.72 -0.91
C GLY A 21 -10.74 -5.68 0.28
N PHE A 22 -10.93 -4.70 1.15
CA PHE A 22 -10.13 -4.50 2.35
C PHE A 22 -10.97 -3.73 3.38
N TYR A 23 -10.56 -3.80 4.63
CA TYR A 23 -11.10 -2.94 5.69
C TYR A 23 -9.95 -2.33 6.48
N TYR A 24 -10.25 -1.32 7.29
CA TYR A 24 -9.32 -0.75 8.26
C TYR A 24 -10.05 -0.57 9.58
N ASP A 25 -9.39 -1.01 10.64
CA ASP A 25 -9.81 -0.76 12.01
C ASP A 25 -9.09 0.48 12.55
N PHE A 26 -9.85 1.27 13.31
CA PHE A 26 -9.36 2.48 13.95
C PHE A 26 -9.70 2.43 15.43
N ASP A 27 -8.70 2.67 16.28
CA ASP A 27 -8.95 2.94 17.69
C ASP A 27 -9.37 4.40 17.83
N MET A 28 -10.63 4.61 18.21
CA MET A 28 -11.20 5.93 18.48
C MET A 28 -12.50 5.82 19.29
N LYS A 29 -12.80 6.86 20.07
CA LYS A 29 -14.00 6.92 20.91
C LYS A 29 -15.30 7.11 20.13
N LEU A 30 -15.23 7.69 18.93
CA LEU A 30 -16.39 8.04 18.13
C LEU A 30 -16.74 6.90 17.16
N LEU A 31 -18.00 6.46 17.17
CA LEU A 31 -18.51 5.52 16.17
C LEU A 31 -18.80 6.23 14.84
N PHE A 32 -18.42 5.61 13.73
CA PHE A 32 -18.73 6.16 12.41
C PHE A 32 -20.22 6.12 12.11
N THR A 33 -20.71 7.21 11.51
CA THR A 33 -22.06 7.32 10.97
C THR A 33 -21.99 7.29 9.45
N GLN A 34 -23.13 7.06 8.77
CA GLN A 34 -23.20 7.13 7.31
C GLN A 34 -22.70 8.48 6.75
N LYS A 35 -22.89 9.58 7.49
CA LYS A 35 -22.38 10.90 7.11
C LYS A 35 -20.85 10.97 7.17
N HIS A 36 -20.25 10.34 8.18
CA HIS A 36 -18.79 10.24 8.29
C HIS A 36 -18.22 9.43 7.13
N LEU A 37 -18.82 8.28 6.81
CA LEU A 37 -18.36 7.44 5.70
C LEU A 37 -18.40 8.16 4.35
N ARG A 38 -19.43 8.99 4.10
CA ARG A 38 -19.48 9.84 2.88
C ARG A 38 -18.32 10.83 2.82
N LYS A 39 -18.00 11.50 3.93
CA LYS A 39 -16.85 12.44 4.00
C LYS A 39 -15.52 11.72 3.79
N ILE A 40 -15.34 10.57 4.44
CA ILE A 40 -14.13 9.75 4.29
C ILE A 40 -13.96 9.32 2.83
N LYS A 41 -15.03 8.88 2.17
CA LYS A 41 -14.99 8.52 0.74
C LYS A 41 -14.57 9.70 -0.13
N THR A 42 -15.15 10.89 0.09
CA THR A 42 -14.78 12.09 -0.66
C THR A 42 -13.31 12.45 -0.47
N GLU A 43 -12.82 12.44 0.77
CA GLU A 43 -11.41 12.70 1.09
C GLU A 43 -10.46 11.68 0.46
N LEU A 44 -10.80 10.38 0.51
CA LEU A 44 -10.02 9.32 -0.12
C LEU A 44 -9.89 9.55 -1.63
N LEU A 45 -11.00 9.81 -2.32
CA LEU A 45 -11.01 10.04 -3.76
C LEU A 45 -10.20 11.29 -4.11
N ALA A 46 -10.37 12.39 -3.36
CA ALA A 46 -9.61 13.62 -3.60
C ALA A 46 -8.10 13.36 -3.50
N ARG A 47 -7.66 12.58 -2.51
CA ARG A 47 -6.24 12.24 -2.35
C ARG A 47 -5.73 11.40 -3.51
N ILE A 48 -6.46 10.35 -3.89
CA ILE A 48 -6.11 9.46 -5.02
C ILE A 48 -5.94 10.27 -6.30
N TYR A 49 -6.86 11.19 -6.60
CA TYR A 49 -6.85 11.91 -7.88
C TYR A 49 -5.97 13.17 -7.90
N HIS A 50 -5.71 13.79 -6.75
CA HIS A 50 -5.05 15.10 -6.72
C HIS A 50 -3.69 15.13 -6.03
N LEU A 51 -3.37 14.13 -5.20
CA LEU A 51 -2.15 14.14 -4.39
C LEU A 51 -1.18 12.99 -4.68
N TYR A 52 -1.66 11.90 -5.26
CA TYR A 52 -0.79 10.77 -5.62
C TYR A 52 -0.46 10.78 -7.10
N GLU A 53 0.82 10.80 -7.41
CA GLU A 53 1.29 10.43 -8.73
C GLU A 53 1.24 8.90 -8.87
N LEU A 54 0.73 8.42 -10.00
CA LEU A 54 0.83 7.00 -10.33
C LEU A 54 2.29 6.69 -10.66
N LEU A 55 2.97 6.00 -9.74
CA LEU A 55 4.31 5.48 -9.98
C LEU A 55 4.21 4.18 -10.78
N TYR A 56 4.63 4.22 -12.04
CA TYR A 56 4.86 3.00 -12.82
C TYR A 56 6.26 2.46 -12.49
N THR A 57 6.33 1.28 -11.88
CA THR A 57 7.59 0.56 -11.69
C THR A 57 7.83 -0.38 -12.85
N PRO A 58 9.05 -0.45 -13.41
CA PRO A 58 9.39 -1.45 -14.41
C PRO A 58 9.15 -2.86 -13.86
N HIS A 59 8.73 -3.79 -14.73
CA HIS A 59 8.52 -5.20 -14.38
C HIS A 59 9.79 -5.92 -13.88
N ILE A 60 10.94 -5.25 -13.96
CA ILE A 60 12.26 -5.69 -13.54
C ILE A 60 12.75 -4.69 -12.48
N ASN A 61 12.88 -5.13 -11.22
CA ASN A 61 13.32 -4.26 -10.12
C ASN A 61 14.75 -4.58 -9.68
N LYS A 62 15.50 -3.54 -9.30
CA LYS A 62 16.82 -3.69 -8.66
C LYS A 62 16.64 -4.37 -7.30
N LEU A 63 17.28 -5.54 -7.14
CA LEU A 63 17.20 -6.35 -5.93
C LEU A 63 17.72 -5.61 -4.70
N GLY A 64 18.67 -4.68 -4.87
CA GLY A 64 19.18 -3.83 -3.79
C GLY A 64 18.08 -2.99 -3.11
N LEU A 65 17.22 -2.34 -3.89
CA LEU A 65 16.13 -1.51 -3.35
C LEU A 65 15.09 -2.34 -2.58
N TRP A 66 14.83 -3.56 -3.04
CA TRP A 66 13.94 -4.50 -2.38
C TRP A 66 14.49 -5.07 -1.07
N LYS A 67 15.82 -5.19 -0.97
CA LYS A 67 16.49 -5.54 0.28
C LYS A 67 16.44 -4.38 1.27
N THR A 68 16.66 -3.15 0.82
CA THR A 68 16.60 -1.95 1.69
C THR A 68 15.20 -1.70 2.25
N SER A 69 14.16 -1.97 1.47
CA SER A 69 12.77 -1.85 1.91
C SER A 69 12.24 -3.07 2.67
N GLU A 70 13.09 -4.08 2.93
CA GLU A 70 12.75 -5.38 3.54
C GLU A 70 11.74 -6.26 2.77
N HIS A 71 11.18 -5.77 1.66
CA HIS A 71 10.20 -6.51 0.85
C HIS A 71 10.79 -7.81 0.31
N TYR A 72 12.09 -7.83 -0.01
CA TYR A 72 12.76 -9.06 -0.45
C TYR A 72 12.56 -10.20 0.55
N TYR A 73 12.74 -9.97 1.85
CA TYR A 73 12.68 -11.04 2.84
C TYR A 73 11.27 -11.60 3.03
N PHE A 74 10.26 -10.76 2.83
CA PHE A 74 8.86 -11.15 2.90
C PHE A 74 8.41 -11.94 1.65
N TYR A 75 8.89 -11.57 0.47
CA TYR A 75 8.43 -12.14 -0.81
C TYR A 75 9.41 -13.13 -1.46
N LYS A 76 10.62 -13.34 -0.91
CA LYS A 76 11.72 -14.13 -1.53
C LYS A 76 11.31 -15.51 -2.05
N GLU A 77 10.37 -16.18 -1.38
CA GLU A 77 9.93 -17.54 -1.74
C GLU A 77 9.04 -17.55 -2.98
N ASN A 78 8.46 -16.39 -3.34
CA ASN A 78 7.55 -16.20 -4.47
C ASN A 78 8.20 -15.39 -5.62
N ILE A 79 9.53 -15.18 -5.59
CA ILE A 79 10.27 -14.50 -6.66
C ILE A 79 10.82 -15.54 -7.64
N TYR A 80 10.29 -15.53 -8.87
CA TYR A 80 10.54 -16.57 -9.87
C TYR A 80 11.94 -16.56 -10.51
N TYR A 81 12.49 -15.38 -10.80
CA TYR A 81 13.76 -15.27 -11.53
C TYR A 81 14.58 -14.05 -11.09
N GLN A 82 15.88 -14.28 -10.85
CA GLN A 82 16.88 -13.23 -10.66
C GLN A 82 17.80 -13.19 -11.89
N MET A 83 17.98 -12.01 -12.47
CA MET A 83 18.89 -11.78 -13.60
C MET A 83 20.01 -10.86 -13.13
N GLN A 84 21.25 -11.18 -13.46
CA GLN A 84 22.38 -10.27 -13.27
C GLN A 84 22.60 -9.50 -14.58
N ILE A 85 22.50 -8.18 -14.52
CA ILE A 85 22.86 -7.28 -15.61
C ILE A 85 24.00 -6.42 -15.08
N GLU A 86 25.17 -6.55 -15.70
CA GLU A 86 26.43 -5.96 -15.20
C GLU A 86 26.77 -6.44 -13.76
N GLU A 87 26.94 -5.53 -12.81
CA GLU A 87 27.17 -5.82 -11.38
C GLU A 87 25.90 -5.77 -10.53
N GLU A 88 24.73 -5.49 -11.14
CA GLU A 88 23.47 -5.36 -10.43
C GLU A 88 22.56 -6.58 -10.62
N LEU A 89 21.97 -7.03 -9.52
CA LEU A 89 20.95 -8.08 -9.51
C LEU A 89 19.57 -7.46 -9.64
N TYR A 90 18.79 -8.04 -10.55
CA TYR A 90 17.41 -7.68 -10.79
C TYR A 90 16.50 -8.89 -10.53
N HIS A 91 15.24 -8.64 -10.18
CA HIS A 91 14.23 -9.70 -10.15
C HIS A 91 12.96 -9.28 -10.88
N ASN A 92 12.27 -10.28 -11.43
CA ASN A 92 10.95 -10.09 -12.01
C ASN A 92 9.90 -9.99 -10.90
N LEU A 93 8.91 -9.13 -11.10
CA LEU A 93 7.70 -9.13 -10.27
C LEU A 93 6.78 -10.29 -10.69
N PRO A 94 6.03 -10.89 -9.74
CA PRO A 94 4.96 -11.81 -10.09
C PRO A 94 3.93 -11.05 -10.94
N THR A 95 3.68 -11.54 -12.15
CA THR A 95 2.59 -11.07 -13.01
C THR A 95 1.30 -11.75 -12.58
N ASN A 96 0.27 -10.96 -12.26
CA ASN A 96 -1.12 -11.45 -12.16
C ASN A 96 -1.71 -11.72 -13.54
#